data_AF-A0A380EDJ5-F1
#
_entry.id   AF-A0A380EDJ5-F1
#
_cell.length_a   1.000
_cell.length_b   1.000
_cell.length_c   1.000
_cell.angle_alpha   90.00
_cell.angle_beta   90.00
_cell.angle_gamma   90.00
#
_symmetry.space_group_name_H-M   'P 1'
#
loop_
_entity.id
_entity.type
_entity.pdbx_description
1 polymer ?
#
loop_
_entity_poly.entity_id
_entity_poly.type
_entity_poly.pdbx_seq_one_letter_code
_entity_poly.pdbx_strand_id
1 'polypeptide(L)'
;MKQTGEIVSNGHQKDNVLVFGVEKSSFLVPSLIEGHKATKDNEVLADETLKNKGFKIGDTLSLSQSDEKLHIVGFTESAKYNASSVIFTNDATIAKINPRLTGDKINAVVVRDTNWKDKN
;
A
#
# COMPACT_ATOMS: atom_id res chain seq x y z
N MET A 1 1.37 -11.48 -4.08
CA MET A 1 1.24 -10.01 -4.03
C MET A 1 0.21 -9.58 -5.06
N LYS A 2 -0.72 -8.70 -4.65
CA LYS A 2 -1.71 -8.07 -5.52
C LYS A 2 -1.43 -6.56 -5.54
N GLN A 3 -1.61 -5.90 -6.67
CA GLN A 3 -1.45 -4.44 -6.77
C GLN A 3 -2.51 -3.84 -7.68
N THR A 4 -2.94 -2.61 -7.38
CA THR A 4 -3.84 -1.81 -8.21
C THR A 4 -3.48 -0.33 -8.09
N GLY A 5 -3.69 0.44 -9.17
CA GLY A 5 -3.59 1.89 -9.13
C GLY A 5 -4.93 2.49 -8.72
N GLU A 6 -4.90 3.46 -7.81
CA GLU A 6 -6.09 4.00 -7.18
C GLU A 6 -5.91 5.51 -6.93
N ILE A 7 -6.97 6.31 -7.08
CA ILE A 7 -6.94 7.70 -6.63
C ILE A 7 -7.53 7.75 -5.22
N VAL A 8 -6.74 8.22 -4.26
CA VAL A 8 -7.17 8.39 -2.86
C VAL A 8 -7.44 9.85 -2.55
N SER A 9 -8.39 10.09 -1.64
CA SER A 9 -8.67 11.41 -1.09
C SER A 9 -9.01 11.37 0.38
N ASN A 10 -8.52 12.34 1.16
CA ASN A 10 -8.95 12.60 2.54
C ASN A 10 -9.92 13.80 2.63
N GLY A 11 -10.54 14.21 1.52
CA GLY A 11 -11.43 15.37 1.44
C GLY A 11 -10.73 16.72 1.22
N HIS A 12 -9.46 16.85 1.61
CA HIS A 12 -8.68 18.08 1.40
C HIS A 12 -7.72 17.98 0.22
N GLN A 13 -7.16 16.79 -0.02
CA GLN A 13 -6.16 16.51 -1.02
C GLN A 13 -6.51 15.21 -1.74
N LYS A 14 -6.00 15.07 -2.97
CA LYS A 14 -6.16 13.88 -3.81
C LYS A 14 -4.82 13.49 -4.39
N ASP A 15 -4.55 12.20 -4.45
CA ASP A 15 -3.32 11.69 -5.04
C ASP A 15 -3.54 10.36 -5.73
N ASN A 16 -2.74 10.10 -6.77
CA ASN A 16 -2.70 8.80 -7.42
C ASN A 16 -1.69 7.91 -6.71
N VAL A 17 -2.15 6.75 -6.26
CA VAL A 17 -1.36 5.84 -5.42
C VAL A 17 -1.39 4.43 -5.99
N LEU A 18 -0.33 3.68 -5.70
CA LEU A 18 -0.32 2.23 -5.91
C LEU A 18 -0.69 1.54 -4.60
N VAL A 19 -1.77 0.77 -4.62
CA VAL A 19 -2.24 -0.02 -3.49
C VAL A 19 -1.74 -1.45 -3.64
N PHE A 20 -0.98 -1.93 -2.67
CA PHE A 20 -0.44 -3.28 -2.61
C PHE A 20 -1.15 -4.12 -1.54
N GLY A 21 -1.72 -5.24 -1.94
CA GLY A 21 -2.17 -6.31 -1.07
C GLY A 21 -1.00 -7.23 -0.77
N VAL A 22 -0.58 -7.22 0.49
CA VAL A 22 0.52 -8.03 1.00
C VAL A 22 0.10 -8.74 2.28
N GLU A 23 0.70 -9.89 2.54
CA GLU A 23 0.52 -10.56 3.83
C GLU A 23 1.11 -9.72 4.97
N LYS A 24 0.50 -9.78 6.17
CA LYS A 24 0.83 -8.92 7.33
C LYS A 24 2.31 -8.95 7.75
N SER A 25 3.00 -10.05 7.47
CA SER A 25 4.42 -10.29 7.78
C SER A 25 5.31 -10.29 6.54
N SER A 26 4.79 -9.80 5.40
CA SER A 26 5.54 -9.82 4.16
C SER A 26 6.72 -8.87 4.23
N PHE A 27 7.86 -9.37 3.75
CA PHE A 27 9.09 -8.61 3.63
C PHE A 27 9.02 -7.45 2.64
N LEU A 28 7.93 -7.39 1.89
CA LEU A 28 7.62 -6.38 0.88
C LEU A 28 7.22 -5.04 1.50
N VAL A 29 6.78 -5.06 2.77
CA VAL A 29 6.49 -3.85 3.53
C VAL A 29 7.82 -3.24 4.02
N PRO A 30 8.13 -1.98 3.67
CA PRO A 30 9.32 -1.30 4.15
C PRO A 30 9.29 -1.08 5.66
N SER A 31 10.42 -0.66 6.22
CA SER A 31 10.52 -0.30 7.63
C SER A 31 9.51 0.78 8.00
N LEU A 32 8.81 0.60 9.12
CA LEU A 32 7.88 1.57 9.66
C LEU A 32 8.66 2.77 10.21
N ILE A 33 8.34 3.98 9.75
CA ILE A 33 8.93 5.23 10.26
C ILE A 33 8.06 5.87 11.35
N GLU A 34 6.74 5.68 11.28
CA GLU A 34 5.78 6.31 12.21
C GLU A 34 4.50 5.49 12.34
N GLY A 35 3.86 5.51 13.51
CA GLY A 35 2.59 4.82 13.76
C GLY A 35 2.76 3.35 14.17
N HIS A 36 1.88 2.49 13.67
CA HIS A 36 1.92 1.04 13.95
C HIS A 36 1.55 0.22 12.73
N LYS A 37 1.90 -1.08 12.74
CA LYS A 37 1.57 -2.01 11.65
C LYS A 37 0.06 -2.16 11.48
N ALA A 38 -0.40 -2.26 10.25
CA ALA A 38 -1.78 -2.60 9.94
C ALA A 38 -2.10 -4.03 10.43
N THR A 39 -3.02 -4.14 11.38
CA THR A 39 -3.41 -5.43 11.98
C THR A 39 -4.85 -5.82 11.64
N LYS A 40 -5.71 -4.85 11.35
CA LYS A 40 -7.10 -5.06 10.98
C LYS A 40 -7.32 -4.82 9.49
N ASP A 41 -8.50 -5.21 9.03
CA ASP A 41 -8.97 -4.88 7.69
C ASP A 41 -9.16 -3.37 7.56
N ASN A 42 -8.95 -2.85 6.36
CA ASN A 42 -9.05 -1.42 6.03
C ASN A 42 -8.01 -0.52 6.72
N GLU A 43 -7.17 -1.03 7.62
CA GLU A 43 -5.97 -0.34 8.10
C GLU A 43 -4.88 -0.43 7.03
N VAL A 44 -4.21 0.71 6.78
CA VAL A 44 -3.17 0.79 5.76
C VAL A 44 -1.93 1.52 6.24
N LEU A 45 -0.80 1.09 5.69
CA LEU A 45 0.48 1.76 5.83
C LEU A 45 0.74 2.56 4.56
N ALA A 46 0.87 3.87 4.70
CA ALA A 46 1.23 4.75 3.58
C ALA A 46 2.74 4.98 3.54
N ASP A 47 3.29 5.34 2.40
CA ASP A 47 4.70 5.73 2.33
C ASP A 47 4.94 7.18 2.76
N GLU A 48 6.20 7.52 3.01
CA GLU A 48 6.63 8.87 3.33
C GLU A 48 6.24 9.90 2.24
N THR A 49 6.15 9.48 0.97
CA THR A 49 5.73 10.37 -0.12
C THR A 49 4.30 10.87 0.08
N LEU A 50 3.38 9.99 0.51
CA LEU A 50 2.02 10.39 0.87
C LEU A 50 2.00 11.34 2.08
N LYS A 51 2.83 11.08 3.09
CA LYS A 51 3.00 11.99 4.24
C LYS A 51 3.43 13.39 3.80
N ASN A 52 4.42 13.48 2.90
CA ASN A 52 4.95 14.74 2.39
C ASN A 52 3.93 15.53 1.55
N LYS A 53 2.95 14.85 0.95
CA LYS A 53 1.82 15.50 0.25
C LYS A 53 0.81 16.11 1.21
N GLY A 54 0.83 15.70 2.48
CA GLY A 54 0.06 16.30 3.57
C GLY A 54 -0.89 15.34 4.28
N PHE A 55 -0.89 14.05 3.91
CA PHE A 55 -1.71 13.03 4.56
C PHE A 55 -1.16 12.72 5.96
N LYS A 56 -2.02 12.30 6.88
CA LYS A 56 -1.66 12.05 8.29
C LYS A 56 -2.16 10.71 8.80
N ILE A 57 -1.53 10.21 9.85
CA ILE A 57 -2.04 9.06 10.61
C ILE A 57 -3.40 9.45 11.23
N GLY A 58 -4.39 8.57 11.08
CA GLY A 58 -5.78 8.83 11.45
C GLY A 58 -6.64 9.34 10.28
N ASP A 59 -6.04 9.73 9.15
CA ASP A 59 -6.81 10.10 7.98
C ASP A 59 -7.60 8.92 7.43
N THR A 60 -8.82 9.21 6.98
CA THR A 60 -9.65 8.26 6.25
C THR A 60 -9.57 8.58 4.76
N LEU A 61 -9.01 7.65 4.00
CA LEU A 61 -8.89 7.73 2.55
C LEU A 61 -10.13 7.13 1.89
N SER A 62 -10.73 7.89 1.01
CA SER A 62 -11.77 7.42 0.08
C SER A 62 -11.13 7.07 -1.25
N LEU A 63 -11.55 5.96 -1.84
CA LEU A 63 -11.01 5.43 -3.09
C LEU A 63 -11.89 5.83 -4.26
N SER A 64 -11.30 6.01 -5.44
CA SER A 64 -12.06 6.39 -6.64
C SER A 64 -12.81 5.24 -7.30
N GLN A 65 -12.31 4.00 -7.20
CA GLN A 65 -12.92 2.84 -7.86
C GLN A 65 -13.74 1.98 -6.88
N SER A 66 -13.84 2.37 -5.60
CA SER A 66 -14.54 1.61 -4.56
C SER A 66 -15.09 2.54 -3.47
N ASP A 67 -16.23 2.16 -2.88
CA ASP A 67 -16.81 2.85 -1.71
C ASP A 67 -16.10 2.49 -0.39
N GLU A 68 -15.10 1.60 -0.44
CA GLU A 68 -14.28 1.26 0.72
C GLU A 68 -13.48 2.45 1.23
N LYS A 69 -13.36 2.52 2.55
CA LYS A 69 -12.61 3.55 3.26
C LYS A 69 -11.40 2.93 3.93
N LEU A 70 -10.24 3.51 3.69
CA LEU A 70 -8.97 3.07 4.27
C LEU A 70 -8.52 4.02 5.37
N HIS A 71 -7.96 3.49 6.44
CA HIS A 71 -7.48 4.27 7.58
C HIS A 71 -5.95 4.21 7.64
N ILE A 72 -5.29 5.35 7.53
CA ILE A 72 -3.84 5.41 7.65
C ILE A 72 -3.46 5.20 9.12
N VAL A 73 -2.78 4.09 9.43
CA VAL A 73 -2.34 3.76 10.79
C VAL A 73 -0.83 3.92 11.01
N GLY A 74 -0.08 4.11 9.92
CA GLY A 74 1.35 4.33 9.98
C GLY A 74 1.93 4.75 8.63
N PHE A 75 3.15 5.26 8.72
CA PHE A 75 3.97 5.57 7.56
C PHE A 75 5.19 4.67 7.51
N THR A 76 5.56 4.22 6.32
CA THR A 76 6.79 3.47 6.05
C THR A 76 7.80 4.33 5.30
N GLU A 77 9.06 3.92 5.32
CA GLU A 77 10.08 4.50 4.44
C GLU A 77 9.59 4.50 2.99
N SER A 78 9.97 5.54 2.23
CA SER A 78 9.60 5.64 0.83
C SER A 78 10.10 4.41 0.08
N ALA A 79 9.14 3.61 -0.35
CA ALA A 79 9.41 2.54 -1.26
C ALA A 79 9.62 3.22 -2.61
N LYS A 80 10.85 3.30 -3.11
CA LYS A 80 11.25 4.00 -4.34
C LYS A 80 10.66 3.36 -5.62
N TYR A 81 9.37 3.03 -5.62
CA TYR A 81 8.62 2.52 -6.76
C TYR A 81 8.24 3.70 -7.66
N ASN A 82 9.08 3.97 -8.67
CA ASN A 82 8.69 4.66 -9.91
C ASN A 82 7.84 5.95 -9.76
N ALA A 83 8.21 6.84 -8.84
CA ALA A 83 7.65 8.20 -8.68
C ALA A 83 6.17 8.34 -8.24
N SER A 84 5.50 7.26 -7.85
CA SER A 84 4.12 7.31 -7.31
C SER A 84 4.09 6.95 -5.83
N SER A 85 3.22 7.60 -5.05
CA SER A 85 3.06 7.26 -3.62
C SER A 85 2.45 5.86 -3.47
N VAL A 86 2.83 5.15 -2.42
CA VAL A 86 2.49 3.75 -2.21
C VAL A 86 1.68 3.53 -0.93
N ILE A 87 0.66 2.68 -1.01
CA ILE A 87 -0.14 2.22 0.13
C ILE A 87 -0.06 0.70 0.24
N PHE A 88 0.30 0.19 1.40
CA PHE A 88 0.29 -1.23 1.73
C PHE A 88 -0.97 -1.56 2.55
N THR A 89 -1.69 -2.59 2.12
CA THR A 89 -2.89 -3.11 2.76
C THR A 89 -2.89 -4.65 2.74
N ASN A 90 -3.90 -5.26 3.33
CA ASN A 90 -4.05 -6.71 3.35
C ASN A 90 -4.85 -7.24 2.14
N ASP A 91 -4.75 -8.54 1.90
CA ASP A 91 -5.40 -9.18 0.74
C ASP A 91 -6.93 -9.08 0.77
N ALA A 92 -7.54 -9.08 1.96
CA ALA A 92 -8.98 -8.92 2.11
C ALA A 92 -9.44 -7.52 1.66
N THR A 93 -8.67 -6.49 2.01
CA THR A 93 -8.97 -5.09 1.70
C THR A 93 -8.80 -4.84 0.20
N ILE A 94 -7.67 -5.23 -0.40
CA ILE A 94 -7.45 -4.99 -1.84
C ILE A 94 -8.49 -5.72 -2.72
N ALA A 95 -9.00 -6.87 -2.28
CA ALA A 95 -10.04 -7.60 -2.97
C ALA A 95 -11.40 -6.87 -2.96
N LYS A 96 -11.69 -6.08 -1.91
CA LYS A 96 -12.88 -5.20 -1.85
C LYS A 96 -12.72 -3.97 -2.74
N ILE A 97 -11.49 -3.47 -2.88
CA ILE A 97 -11.18 -2.33 -3.76
C ILE A 97 -11.37 -2.72 -5.23
N ASN A 98 -10.81 -3.87 -5.62
CA ASN A 98 -10.90 -4.37 -6.98
C ASN A 98 -11.33 -5.85 -6.97
N PRO A 99 -12.63 -6.13 -7.21
CA PRO A 99 -13.17 -7.49 -7.19
C PRO A 99 -12.48 -8.45 -8.17
N ARG A 100 -11.79 -7.95 -9.20
CA ARG A 100 -11.00 -8.80 -10.12
C ARG A 100 -9.77 -9.42 -9.45
N LEU A 101 -9.37 -8.90 -8.30
CA LEU A 101 -8.26 -9.38 -7.48
C LEU A 101 -8.70 -10.39 -6.42
N THR A 102 -9.97 -10.82 -6.39
CA THR A 102 -10.48 -11.81 -5.43
C THR A 102 -9.94 -13.24 -5.66
N GLY A 103 -9.56 -13.60 -6.89
CA GLY A 103 -9.11 -14.95 -7.23
C GLY A 103 -7.64 -15.26 -6.87
N ASP A 104 -7.27 -16.54 -6.96
CA ASP A 104 -5.93 -17.10 -6.69
C ASP A 104 -4.88 -16.79 -7.78
N LYS A 105 -5.16 -15.80 -8.66
CA LYS A 105 -4.22 -15.44 -9.73
C LYS A 105 -3.06 -14.64 -9.15
N ILE A 106 -1.86 -15.22 -9.26
CA ILE A 106 -0.60 -14.59 -8.91
C ILE A 106 -0.24 -13.60 -10.03
N ASN A 107 -0.29 -12.30 -9.74
CA ASN A 107 0.05 -11.24 -10.71
C ASN A 107 1.48 -10.71 -10.55
N ALA A 108 2.27 -11.23 -9.60
CA ALA A 108 3.65 -10.79 -9.36
C ALA A 108 4.50 -11.87 -8.70
N VAL A 109 5.73 -12.03 -9.19
CA VAL A 109 6.80 -12.80 -8.55
C VAL A 109 7.80 -11.80 -7.96
N VAL A 110 8.10 -11.93 -6.66
CA VAL A 110 9.14 -11.11 -6.01
C VAL A 110 10.24 -12.03 -5.52
N VAL A 111 11.48 -11.77 -5.95
CA VAL A 111 12.66 -12.50 -5.53
C VAL A 111 13.46 -11.62 -4.57
N ARG A 112 13.75 -12.14 -3.37
CA ARG A 112 14.70 -11.54 -2.43
C ARG A 112 15.89 -12.48 -2.33
N ASP A 113 17.05 -12.02 -2.80
CA ASP A 113 18.32 -12.73 -2.66
C ASP A 113 19.32 -11.84 -1.91
N THR A 114 19.84 -12.32 -0.79
CA THR A 114 20.87 -11.65 0.00
C THR A 114 22.28 -11.81 -0.57
N ASN A 115 22.45 -12.71 -1.55
CA ASN A 115 23.73 -13.03 -2.19
C ASN A 115 23.70 -12.81 -3.72
N TRP A 116 22.89 -11.85 -4.19
CA TRP A 116 22.86 -11.50 -5.60
C TRP A 116 24.24 -10.97 -6.03
N LYS A 117 25.03 -11.82 -6.70
CA LYS A 117 26.23 -11.42 -7.41
C LYS A 117 25.80 -11.00 -8.80
N ASP A 118 25.88 -9.71 -9.10
CA ASP A 118 25.79 -9.23 -10.46
C ASP A 118 26.77 -10.02 -11.32
N LYS A 119 26.26 -10.81 -12.26
CA LYS A 119 27.07 -11.29 -13.36
C LYS A 119 27.20 -10.10 -14.32
N ASN A 120 28.43 -9.58 -14.39
CA ASN A 120 28.98 -8.61 -15.34
C ASN A 120 28.21 -8.47 -16.65
#